data_AF-A0A9D6THL1-F1
#
_entry.id   AF-A0A9D6THL1-F1
#
_cell.length_a   1.000
_cell.length_b   1.000
_cell.length_c   1.000
_cell.angle_alpha   90.00
_cell.angle_beta   90.00
_cell.angle_gamma   90.00
#
_symmetry.space_group_name_H-M   'P 1'
#
loop_
_entity.id
_entity.type
_entity.pdbx_description
1 polymer ?
#
loop_
_entity_poly.entity_id
_entity_poly.type
_entity_poly.pdbx_seq_one_letter_code
_entity_poly.pdbx_strand_id
1 'polypeptide(L)' 'MITQTVIHPDAAGIDLASEVHCVAVPADRDPQPVRNFGTTTDQLIVLADWLQKCGVRTVAMEAAGVYWIPLFELREARG' A
#
# COMPACT_ATOMS: atom_id res chain seq x y z
N MET A 1 11.87 -28.46 2.66
CA MET A 1 11.38 -27.07 2.58
C MET A 1 10.18 -27.06 1.66
N ILE A 2 9.05 -26.54 2.12
CA ILE A 2 7.87 -26.38 1.27
C ILE A 2 8.08 -25.08 0.50
N THR A 3 8.26 -25.15 -0.81
CA THR A 3 8.38 -23.96 -1.66
C THR A 3 6.98 -23.40 -1.86
N GLN A 4 6.66 -22.30 -1.20
CA GLN A 4 5.38 -21.63 -1.38
C GLN A 4 5.48 -20.71 -2.59
N THR A 5 4.73 -21.02 -3.65
CA THR A 5 4.69 -20.19 -4.86
C THR A 5 4.01 -18.86 -4.57
N VAL A 6 4.67 -17.75 -4.90
CA VAL A 6 4.06 -16.42 -4.84
C VAL A 6 3.14 -16.23 -6.05
N ILE A 7 1.85 -15.98 -5.80
CA ILE A 7 0.83 -15.83 -6.85
C ILE A 7 0.72 -14.37 -7.35
N HIS A 8 0.91 -13.39 -6.44
CA HIS A 8 0.87 -11.97 -6.74
C HIS A 8 2.20 -11.31 -6.33
N PRO A 9 3.24 -11.36 -7.20
CA PRO A 9 4.57 -10.87 -6.85
C PRO A 9 4.64 -9.35 -6.68
N ASP A 10 3.68 -8.62 -7.27
CA ASP A 10 3.61 -7.15 -7.26
C ASP A 10 2.50 -6.64 -6.32
N ALA A 11 2.20 -7.40 -5.25
CA ALA A 11 1.20 -7.02 -4.27
C ALA A 11 1.81 -6.25 -3.09
N ALA A 12 1.09 -5.23 -2.61
CA ALA A 12 1.34 -4.58 -1.33
C ALA A 12 0.22 -4.90 -0.33
N GLY A 13 0.54 -4.84 0.96
CA GLY A 13 -0.43 -4.89 2.06
C GLY A 13 -0.51 -3.54 2.76
N ILE A 14 -1.71 -3.10 3.11
CA ILE A 14 -1.94 -1.87 3.87
C ILE A 14 -2.87 -2.14 5.05
N ASP A 15 -2.45 -1.74 6.24
CA ASP A 15 -3.26 -1.63 7.44
C ASP A 15 -3.65 -0.15 7.63
N LEU A 16 -4.95 0.14 7.56
CA LEU A 16 -5.54 1.48 7.51
C LEU A 16 -6.21 1.84 8.84
N ALA A 17 -5.62 2.78 9.57
CA ALA A 17 -6.21 3.39 10.76
C ALA A 17 -6.46 4.90 10.60
N SER A 18 -7.03 5.53 11.62
CA SER A 18 -7.39 6.96 11.62
C SER A 18 -6.19 7.92 11.57
N GLU A 19 -5.04 7.51 12.11
CA GLU A 19 -3.87 8.37 12.27
C GLU A 19 -2.70 7.97 11.37
N VAL A 20 -2.54 6.67 11.10
CA VAL A 20 -1.41 6.12 10.37
C VAL A 20 -1.88 4.98 9.46
N HIS A 21 -1.23 4.87 8.30
CA HIS A 21 -1.32 3.72 7.41
C HIS A 21 0.01 2.98 7.41
N CYS A 22 0.02 1.72 7.82
CA CYS A 22 1.19 0.85 7.76
C CYS A 22 1.17 0.08 6.43
N VAL A 23 2.20 0.26 5.60
CA VAL A 23 2.26 -0.26 4.23
C VAL A 23 3.48 -1.15 4.06
N ALA A 24 3.29 -2.35 3.52
CA ALA A 24 4.35 -3.28 3.17
C ALA A 24 4.36 -3.58 1.66
N VAL A 25 5.53 -3.50 1.03
CA VAL A 25 5.79 -3.93 -0.35
C VAL A 25 6.71 -5.18 -0.34
N PRO A 26 6.89 -5.90 -1.45
CA PRO A 26 7.86 -6.99 -1.52
C PRO A 26 9.27 -6.51 -1.15
N ALA A 27 10.02 -7.36 -0.44
CA ALA A 27 11.28 -6.97 0.22
C ALA A 27 12.38 -6.51 -0.74
N ASP A 28 12.28 -6.85 -2.02
CA ASP A 28 13.23 -6.48 -3.07
C ASP A 28 12.89 -5.14 -3.75
N ARG A 29 11.77 -4.48 -3.39
CA ARG A 29 11.32 -3.24 -4.05
C ARG A 29 11.91 -1.96 -3.47
N ASP A 30 12.29 -1.97 -2.19
CA ASP A 30 12.84 -0.80 -1.51
C ASP A 30 13.70 -1.24 -0.30
N PRO A 31 14.82 -0.57 0.02
CA PRO A 31 15.62 -0.86 1.21
C PRO A 31 14.84 -0.78 2.54
N GLN A 32 13.76 0.02 2.57
CA GLN A 32 12.80 0.09 3.66
C GLN A 32 11.41 -0.34 3.13
N PRO A 33 11.14 -1.66 3.06
CA PRO A 33 9.95 -2.20 2.40
C PRO A 33 8.67 -2.09 3.24
N VAL A 34 8.79 -1.69 4.51
CA VAL A 34 7.65 -1.41 5.40
C VAL A 34 7.76 0.05 5.87
N ARG A 35 6.70 0.83 5.67
CA ARG A 35 6.66 2.27 5.97
C ARG A 35 5.31 2.69 6.51
N ASN A 36 5.34 3.75 7.32
CA ASN A 36 4.15 4.42 7.82
C ASN A 36 3.90 5.71 7.04
N PHE A 37 2.64 5.98 6.71
CA PHE A 37 2.17 7.20 6.08
C PHE A 37 1.06 7.83 6.92
N GLY A 38 0.93 9.16 6.88
CA GLY A 38 -0.23 9.82 7.48
C GLY A 38 -1.51 9.66 6.64
N THR A 39 -2.62 10.16 7.17
CA THR A 39 -3.96 10.02 6.57
C THR A 39 -4.44 11.26 5.82
N THR A 40 -3.63 12.31 5.74
CA THR A 40 -3.94 13.53 4.96
C THR A 40 -3.77 13.26 3.46
N THR A 41 -4.47 14.02 2.61
CA THR A 41 -4.39 13.87 1.15
C THR A 41 -2.95 13.91 0.63
N ASP A 42 -2.11 14.82 1.12
CA ASP A 42 -0.70 14.89 0.73
C ASP A 42 0.08 13.62 1.09
N GLN A 43 -0.21 13.03 2.26
CA GLN A 43 0.40 11.77 2.68
C GLN A 43 -0.10 10.59 1.85
N LEU A 44 -1.39 10.58 1.49
CA LEU A 44 -1.94 9.56 0.58
C LEU A 44 -1.34 9.66 -0.83
N ILE A 45 -1.06 10.88 -1.31
CA ILE A 45 -0.34 11.12 -2.57
C ILE A 45 1.08 10.54 -2.50
N VAL A 46 1.82 10.84 -1.42
CA VAL A 46 3.18 10.31 -1.21
C VAL A 46 3.17 8.78 -1.10
N LEU A 47 2.18 8.21 -0.41
CA LEU A 47 1.97 6.76 -0.33
C LEU A 47 1.78 6.17 -1.73
N ALA A 48 0.86 6.74 -2.52
CA ALA A 48 0.56 6.26 -3.87
C ALA A 48 1.76 6.37 -4.82
N ASP A 49 2.52 7.47 -4.75
CA ASP A 49 3.75 7.65 -5.53
C ASP A 49 4.81 6.60 -5.15
N TRP A 50 4.92 6.29 -3.86
CA TRP A 50 5.84 5.25 -3.39
C TRP A 50 5.43 3.86 -3.86
N LEU A 51 4.15 3.50 -3.81
CA LEU A 51 3.66 2.22 -4.34
C LEU A 51 3.95 2.09 -5.85
N GLN A 52 3.75 3.16 -6.61
CA GLN A 52 4.07 3.19 -8.04
C GLN A 52 5.58 2.99 -8.29
N LYS A 53 6.44 3.67 -7.52
CA LYS A 53 7.90 3.49 -7.58
C LYS A 53 8.32 2.04 -7.28
N CYS A 54 7.63 1.40 -6.33
CA CYS A 54 7.85 -0.01 -5.98
C CYS A 54 7.30 -1.01 -7.01
N GLY A 55 6.65 -0.54 -8.08
CA GLY A 55 6.06 -1.40 -9.12
C GLY A 55 4.84 -2.19 -8.64
N VAL A 56 4.16 -1.73 -7.60
CA VAL A 56 2.98 -2.41 -7.04
C VAL A 56 1.81 -2.31 -8.01
N ARG A 57 1.15 -3.45 -8.26
CA ARG A 57 0.00 -3.57 -9.17
C ARG A 57 -1.31 -3.83 -8.45
N THR A 58 -1.25 -4.52 -7.31
CA THR A 58 -2.43 -4.87 -6.51
C THR A 58 -2.18 -4.56 -5.05
N VAL A 59 -3.22 -4.18 -4.33
CA VAL A 59 -3.12 -3.85 -2.91
C VAL A 59 -4.18 -4.63 -2.15
N ALA A 60 -3.76 -5.34 -1.10
CA ALA A 60 -4.67 -5.85 -0.09
C ALA A 60 -4.78 -4.81 1.03
N MET A 61 -6.01 -4.43 1.38
CA MET A 61 -6.27 -3.42 2.41
C MET A 61 -7.02 -4.08 3.58
N GLU A 62 -6.54 -3.85 4.80
CA GLU A 62 -7.26 -4.06 6.05
C GLU A 62 -7.65 -2.67 6.57
N ALA A 63 -8.90 -2.48 6.96
CA ALA A 63 -9.39 -1.21 7.44
C ALA A 63 -10.49 -1.40 8.49
N ALA A 64 -10.30 -0.79 9.66
CA ALA A 64 -11.36 -0.62 10.64
C ALA A 64 -12.21 0.61 10.28
N GLY A 65 -13.09 0.48 9.27
CA GLY A 65 -14.06 1.52 8.88
C GLY A 65 -13.86 2.08 7.47
N VAL A 66 -14.09 3.38 7.29
CA VAL A 66 -14.15 4.03 5.96
C VAL A 66 -12.80 4.57 5.45
N TYR A 67 -11.70 4.31 6.17
CA TYR A 67 -10.37 4.85 5.83
C TYR A 67 -9.81 4.37 4.49
N TRP A 68 -10.39 3.31 3.90
CA TRP A 68 -10.04 2.85 2.56
C TRP A 68 -10.60 3.74 1.44
N ILE A 69 -11.69 4.50 1.69
CA ILE A 69 -12.37 5.28 0.65
C ILE A 69 -11.43 6.30 0.02
N PRO A 70 -10.72 7.17 0.77
CA PRO A 70 -9.84 8.18 0.17
C PRO A 70 -8.71 7.57 -0.67
N LEU A 71 -8.19 6.41 -0.24
CA LEU A 71 -7.13 5.72 -0.97
C LEU A 71 -7.66 5.05 -2.24
N PHE A 72 -8.86 4.49 -2.20
CA PHE A 72 -9.56 3.95 -3.37
C PHE A 72 -9.87 5.05 -4.39
N GLU A 73 -10.42 6.18 -3.95
CA GLU A 73 -10.71 7.34 -4.81
C GLU A 73 -9.45 7.91 -5.45
N LEU A 74 -8.35 8.02 -4.69
CA LEU A 74 -7.06 8.46 -5.21
C LEU A 74 -6.52 7.50 -6.28
N ARG A 75 -6.71 6.19 -6.10
CA ARG A 75 -6.31 5.18 -7.08
C ARG A 75 -7.13 5.32 -8.36
N GLU A 76 -8.46 5.39 -8.27
CA GLU A 76 -9.35 5.55 -9.44
C GLU A 76 -9.07 6.86 -10.21
N ALA A 77 -8.71 7.94 -9.50
CA ALA A 77 -8.29 9.19 -10.13
C ALA A 77 -6.96 9.07 -10.90
N ARG A 78 -6.17 8.02 -10.64
CA ARG A 78 -4.85 7.75 -11.25
C ARG A 78 -4.86 6.60 -12.29
N GLY A 79 -5.93 5.77 -12.36
CA GLY A 79 -6.09 4.69 -13.34
C GLY A 79 -6.37 3.32 -12.73
#